data_AF-A0A938EUY3-F1
#
_entry.id   AF-A0A938EUY3-F1
#
_cell.length_a   1.000
_cell.length_b   1.000
_cell.length_c   1.000
_cell.angle_alpha   90.00
_cell.angle_beta   90.00
_cell.angle_gamma   90.00
#
_symmetry.space_group_name_H-M   'P 1'
#
loop_
_entity.id
_entity.type
_entity.pdbx_description
1 polymer ?
#
loop_
_entity_poly.entity_id
_entity_poly.type
_entity_poly.pdbx_seq_one_letter_code
_entity_poly.pdbx_strand_id
1 'polypeptide(L)'
;MFLTKRRVVVLTIMAMGASVAVFLTTSQSNGWSYSDYQKQKITWLACGGPFLCADVTVPVDYSNPGGERMQLSLVKYPATDSKKRLGALLVNPGGPGASGVQYGYAAEYIVSKEVLEAYDLIGFDPRGVGGSSAERCLTNNETDR
;
A
#
# COMPACT_ATOMS: atom_id res chain seq x y z
N MET A 1 -6.43 -49.06 78.23
CA MET A 1 -7.78 -49.57 77.88
C MET A 1 -8.28 -48.68 76.73
N PHE A 2 -8.34 -49.24 75.51
CA PHE A 2 -9.24 -48.97 74.38
C PHE A 2 -9.79 -47.53 74.15
N LEU A 3 -9.86 -46.91 72.96
CA LEU A 3 -10.07 -47.40 71.59
C LEU A 3 -9.68 -46.28 70.59
N THR A 4 -8.97 -46.65 69.54
CA THR A 4 -8.62 -45.85 68.36
C THR A 4 -9.87 -45.54 67.53
N LYS A 5 -10.24 -44.25 67.35
CA LYS A 5 -11.31 -43.83 66.42
C LYS A 5 -10.82 -43.94 64.97
N ARG A 6 -11.37 -44.91 64.22
CA ARG A 6 -11.22 -45.01 62.76
C ARG A 6 -11.91 -43.81 62.09
N ARG A 7 -11.17 -43.07 61.26
CA ARG A 7 -11.73 -42.08 60.32
C ARG A 7 -11.87 -42.74 58.96
N VAL A 8 -13.09 -42.71 58.41
CA VAL A 8 -13.42 -43.16 57.06
C VAL A 8 -12.92 -42.12 56.07
N VAL A 9 -12.15 -42.53 55.05
CA VAL A 9 -11.72 -41.69 53.93
C VAL A 9 -12.70 -41.91 52.78
N VAL A 10 -13.39 -40.84 52.36
CA VAL A 10 -14.27 -40.83 51.19
C VAL A 10 -13.41 -40.58 49.96
N LEU A 11 -13.28 -41.57 49.07
CA LEU A 11 -12.62 -41.44 47.77
C LEU A 11 -13.59 -40.81 46.75
N THR A 12 -13.31 -39.57 46.36
CA THR A 12 -13.96 -38.91 45.22
C THR A 12 -13.30 -39.36 43.91
N ILE A 13 -14.09 -39.95 43.01
CA ILE A 13 -13.67 -40.36 41.66
C ILE A 13 -13.64 -39.11 40.77
N MET A 14 -12.46 -38.67 40.30
CA MET A 14 -12.33 -37.67 39.24
C MET A 14 -12.54 -38.35 37.88
N ALA A 15 -13.58 -37.94 37.15
CA ALA A 15 -13.73 -38.30 35.76
C ALA A 15 -12.82 -37.40 34.89
N MET A 16 -11.82 -37.99 34.23
CA MET A 16 -10.96 -37.30 33.26
C MET A 16 -11.73 -37.11 31.94
N GLY A 17 -12.42 -35.98 31.80
CA GLY A 17 -12.97 -35.55 30.51
C GLY A 17 -11.85 -35.07 29.59
N ALA A 18 -11.48 -35.87 28.60
CA ALA A 18 -10.53 -35.47 27.55
C ALA A 18 -11.17 -34.38 26.67
N SER A 19 -10.89 -33.12 26.98
CA SER A 19 -11.27 -31.99 26.12
C SER A 19 -10.27 -31.92 24.96
N VAL A 20 -10.67 -32.41 23.79
CA VAL A 20 -9.90 -32.21 22.55
C VAL A 20 -10.01 -30.73 22.19
N ALA A 21 -8.95 -29.95 22.48
CA ALA A 21 -8.85 -28.59 21.99
C ALA A 21 -8.65 -28.63 20.46
N VAL A 22 -9.71 -28.34 19.72
CA VAL A 22 -9.62 -28.11 18.28
C VAL A 22 -8.97 -26.75 18.08
N PHE A 23 -7.67 -26.73 17.80
CA PHE A 23 -6.98 -25.53 17.35
C PHE A 23 -7.49 -25.19 15.95
N LEU A 24 -8.36 -24.17 15.86
CA LEU A 24 -8.68 -23.52 14.59
C LEU A 24 -7.39 -22.89 14.07
N THR A 25 -6.73 -23.55 13.13
CA THR A 25 -5.63 -22.96 12.36
C THR A 25 -6.22 -21.89 11.45
N THR A 26 -6.27 -20.64 11.93
CA THR A 26 -6.53 -19.50 11.04
C THR A 26 -5.41 -19.45 10.02
N SER A 27 -5.72 -19.75 8.75
CA SER A 27 -4.79 -19.55 7.65
C SER A 27 -4.41 -18.07 7.63
N GLN A 28 -3.18 -17.77 8.01
CA GLN A 28 -2.64 -16.42 7.94
C GLN A 28 -2.44 -16.11 6.46
N SER A 29 -3.20 -15.16 5.92
CA SER A 29 -2.99 -14.70 4.56
C SER A 29 -1.58 -14.09 4.50
N ASN A 30 -0.67 -14.72 3.77
CA ASN A 30 0.70 -14.23 3.56
C ASN A 30 0.75 -12.98 2.65
N GLY A 31 -0.41 -12.39 2.30
CA GLY A 31 -0.56 -11.27 1.38
C GLY A 31 -1.18 -10.04 2.04
N TRP A 32 -1.07 -8.91 1.37
CA TRP A 32 -1.69 -7.65 1.81
C TRP A 32 -3.22 -7.72 1.71
N SER A 33 -3.89 -7.04 2.63
CA SER A 33 -5.31 -6.72 2.55
C SER A 33 -5.51 -5.33 1.94
N TYR A 34 -6.75 -5.02 1.59
CA TYR A 34 -7.16 -3.65 1.23
C TYR A 34 -6.74 -2.59 2.25
N SER A 35 -6.87 -2.90 3.54
CA SER A 35 -6.48 -2.00 4.62
C SER A 35 -4.99 -1.68 4.59
N ASP A 36 -4.15 -2.65 4.20
CA ASP A 36 -2.70 -2.44 4.12
C ASP A 36 -2.35 -1.46 3.01
N TYR A 37 -2.98 -1.59 1.83
CA TYR A 37 -2.81 -0.61 0.75
C TYR A 37 -3.27 0.79 1.13
N GLN A 38 -4.39 0.91 1.85
CA GLN A 38 -4.94 2.22 2.24
C GLN A 38 -4.13 2.92 3.34
N LYS A 39 -3.49 2.14 4.23
CA LYS A 39 -2.73 2.66 5.38
C LYS A 39 -1.25 2.88 5.08
N GLN A 40 -0.83 2.71 3.83
CA GLN A 40 0.54 2.94 3.41
C GLN A 40 1.04 4.32 3.85
N LYS A 41 2.20 4.32 4.50
CA LYS A 41 2.97 5.54 4.77
C LYS A 41 3.89 5.76 3.58
N ILE A 42 3.63 6.81 2.79
CA ILE A 42 4.43 7.13 1.62
C ILE A 42 5.75 7.79 2.07
N THR A 43 6.87 7.15 1.78
CA THR A 43 8.20 7.68 2.05
C THR A 43 8.66 8.53 0.86
N TRP A 44 8.70 9.83 1.07
CA TRP A 44 9.13 10.79 0.06
C TRP A 44 10.64 11.05 0.14
N LEU A 45 11.32 10.97 -1.00
CA LEU A 45 12.77 11.22 -1.12
C LEU A 45 13.02 12.34 -2.12
N ALA A 46 14.05 13.15 -1.89
CA ALA A 46 14.45 14.17 -2.86
C ALA A 46 14.91 13.52 -4.17
N CYS A 47 14.40 14.01 -5.31
CA CYS A 47 14.74 13.50 -6.64
C CYS A 47 15.17 14.59 -7.63
N GLY A 48 15.49 15.80 -7.14
CA GLY A 48 16.02 16.91 -7.92
C GLY A 48 15.16 18.16 -7.82
N GLY A 49 15.79 19.35 -7.86
CA GLY A 49 15.07 20.63 -7.73
C GLY A 49 14.19 20.69 -6.48
N PRO A 50 12.96 21.23 -6.56
CA PRO A 50 12.00 21.22 -5.46
C PRO A 50 11.25 19.87 -5.30
N PHE A 51 11.54 18.87 -6.14
CA PHE A 51 10.70 17.68 -6.25
C PHE A 51 11.04 16.59 -5.23
N LEU A 52 9.98 15.92 -4.78
CA LEU A 52 10.05 14.70 -3.99
C LEU A 52 9.43 13.55 -4.77
N CYS A 53 10.08 12.39 -4.79
CA CYS A 53 9.59 11.18 -5.44
C CYS A 53 9.29 10.09 -4.41
N ALA A 54 8.37 9.21 -4.77
CA ALA A 54 8.00 8.06 -3.95
C ALA A 54 7.36 6.98 -4.83
N ASP A 55 7.21 5.80 -4.27
CA ASP A 55 6.40 4.72 -4.85
C ASP A 55 5.21 4.40 -3.94
N VAL A 56 4.08 4.02 -4.55
CA VAL A 56 2.90 3.49 -3.87
C VAL A 56 2.65 2.07 -4.34
N THR A 57 2.50 1.13 -3.39
CA THR A 57 2.21 -0.28 -3.73
C THR A 57 0.70 -0.45 -3.98
N VAL A 58 0.32 -1.22 -5.00
CA VAL A 58 -1.08 -1.56 -5.31
C VAL A 58 -1.18 -3.04 -5.70
N PRO A 59 -2.36 -3.69 -5.55
CA PRO A 59 -2.55 -5.03 -6.09
C PRO A 59 -2.60 -4.99 -7.62
N VAL A 60 -2.02 -6.01 -8.26
CA VAL A 60 -2.18 -6.21 -9.70
C VAL A 60 -3.65 -6.55 -10.00
N ASP A 61 -4.23 -7.47 -9.23
CA ASP A 61 -5.62 -7.89 -9.29
C ASP A 61 -6.36 -7.52 -7.99
N TYR A 62 -7.30 -6.59 -8.10
CA TYR A 62 -8.10 -6.15 -6.95
C TYR A 62 -9.06 -7.25 -6.45
N SER A 63 -9.46 -8.23 -7.27
CA SER A 63 -10.27 -9.36 -6.80
C SER A 63 -9.47 -10.31 -5.89
N ASN A 64 -8.13 -10.27 -5.97
CA ASN A 64 -7.20 -11.01 -5.14
C ASN A 64 -6.14 -10.07 -4.52
N PRO A 65 -6.50 -9.25 -3.51
CA PRO A 65 -5.60 -8.25 -2.94
C PRO A 65 -4.36 -8.87 -2.25
N GLY A 66 -4.42 -10.15 -1.88
CA GLY A 66 -3.28 -10.88 -1.31
C GLY A 66 -2.30 -11.42 -2.36
N GLY A 67 -2.59 -11.24 -3.65
CA GLY A 67 -1.80 -11.75 -4.77
C GLY A 67 -0.61 -10.87 -5.15
N GLU A 68 -0.31 -10.83 -6.44
CA GLU A 68 0.80 -10.04 -6.99
C GLU A 68 0.59 -8.54 -6.74
N ARG A 69 1.69 -7.84 -6.49
CA ARG A 69 1.75 -6.41 -6.19
C ARG A 69 2.65 -5.70 -7.18
N MET A 70 2.31 -4.46 -7.48
CA MET A 70 3.14 -3.56 -8.26
C MET A 70 3.32 -2.23 -7.55
N GLN A 71 4.32 -1.46 -8.00
CA GLN A 71 4.56 -0.10 -7.52
C GLN A 71 4.14 0.90 -8.59
N LEU A 72 3.45 1.96 -8.16
CA LEU A 72 3.19 3.15 -8.96
C LEU A 72 4.19 4.22 -8.57
N SER A 73 4.89 4.79 -9.55
CA SER A 73 5.85 5.87 -9.32
C SER A 73 5.16 7.22 -9.29
N LEU A 74 5.55 8.04 -8.31
CA LEU A 74 5.00 9.36 -8.04
C LEU A 74 6.12 10.42 -8.04
N VAL A 75 5.76 11.63 -8.47
CA VAL A 75 6.49 12.87 -8.21
C VAL A 75 5.57 13.86 -7.51
N LYS A 76 6.14 14.65 -6.61
CA LYS A 76 5.45 15.71 -5.88
C LYS A 76 6.25 16.99 -6.00
N TYR A 77 5.59 18.04 -6.46
CA TYR A 77 6.00 19.42 -6.25
C TYR A 77 5.31 19.90 -4.96
N PRO A 78 6.05 20.08 -3.84
CA PRO A 78 5.45 20.48 -2.57
C PRO A 78 4.79 21.86 -2.68
N ALA A 79 3.72 22.08 -1.93
CA ALA A 79 3.11 23.40 -1.82
C ALA A 79 4.16 24.43 -1.38
N THR A 80 4.25 25.56 -2.08
CA THR A 80 5.29 26.57 -1.82
C THR A 80 5.02 27.39 -0.56
N ASP A 81 3.75 27.48 -0.13
CA ASP A 81 3.37 28.07 1.15
C ASP A 81 2.75 27.00 2.07
N SER A 82 3.60 26.45 2.94
CA SER A 82 3.18 25.45 3.92
C SER A 82 2.06 25.90 4.85
N LYS A 83 1.85 27.22 5.04
CA LYS A 83 0.77 27.76 5.89
C LYS A 83 -0.56 27.83 5.16
N LYS A 84 -0.55 27.93 3.82
CA LYS A 84 -1.75 27.93 2.97
C LYS A 84 -2.11 26.55 2.43
N ARG A 85 -1.24 25.55 2.64
CA ARG A 85 -1.43 24.20 2.10
C ARG A 85 -2.79 23.61 2.50
N LEU A 86 -3.63 23.37 1.49
CA LEU A 86 -4.97 22.78 1.59
C LEU A 86 -4.94 21.25 1.42
N GLY A 87 -4.01 20.71 0.63
CA GLY A 87 -3.96 19.27 0.40
C GLY A 87 -3.08 18.87 -0.77
N ALA A 88 -3.41 17.73 -1.39
CA ALA A 88 -2.76 17.24 -2.59
C ALA A 88 -3.68 17.42 -3.81
N LEU A 89 -3.10 17.80 -4.94
CA LEU A 89 -3.77 17.86 -6.23
C LEU A 89 -3.12 16.83 -7.17
N LEU A 90 -3.86 15.77 -7.49
CA LEU A 90 -3.37 14.74 -8.40
C LEU A 90 -3.64 15.17 -9.85
N VAL A 91 -2.62 15.06 -10.70
CA VAL A 91 -2.72 15.39 -12.13
C VAL A 91 -2.46 14.17 -13.00
N ASN A 92 -3.14 14.11 -14.14
CA ASN A 92 -2.98 13.08 -15.15
C ASN A 92 -3.02 13.72 -16.55
N PRO A 93 -1.96 13.60 -17.37
CA PRO A 93 -1.85 14.29 -18.66
C PRO A 93 -2.78 13.75 -19.76
N GLY A 94 -3.42 12.59 -19.56
CA GLY A 94 -4.18 11.89 -20.60
C GLY A 94 -3.30 10.93 -21.41
N GLY A 95 -3.52 10.84 -22.72
CA GLY A 95 -2.93 9.79 -23.58
C GLY A 95 -3.98 8.75 -23.96
N PRO A 96 -4.00 7.53 -23.37
CA PRO A 96 -3.19 6.96 -22.28
C PRO A 96 -1.73 6.67 -22.67
N GLY A 97 -0.91 6.25 -21.69
CA GLY A 97 0.51 5.92 -21.90
C GLY A 97 1.48 7.10 -21.69
N ALA A 98 0.97 8.31 -21.50
CA ALA A 98 1.78 9.47 -21.12
C ALA A 98 2.14 9.40 -19.63
N SER A 99 3.41 9.70 -19.31
CA SER A 99 3.90 9.69 -17.92
C SER A 99 3.35 10.88 -17.13
N GLY A 100 2.61 10.60 -16.06
CA GLY A 100 2.17 11.62 -15.13
C GLY A 100 3.32 12.12 -14.25
N VAL A 101 4.37 11.33 -14.03
CA VAL A 101 5.62 11.79 -13.40
C VAL A 101 6.28 12.89 -14.25
N GLN A 102 6.45 12.65 -15.55
CA GLN A 102 7.01 13.68 -16.45
C GLN A 102 6.12 14.92 -16.51
N TYR A 103 4.80 14.76 -16.51
CA TYR A 103 3.86 15.88 -16.45
C TYR A 103 3.97 16.66 -15.12
N GLY A 104 4.16 15.96 -13.99
CA GLY A 104 4.35 16.57 -12.67
C GLY A 104 5.63 17.41 -12.56
N TYR A 105 6.70 17.05 -13.28
CA TYR A 105 7.90 17.90 -13.37
C TYR A 105 7.64 19.25 -14.04
N ALA A 106 6.56 19.38 -14.82
CA ALA A 106 6.14 20.62 -15.44
C ALA A 106 5.17 21.45 -14.56
N ALA A 107 5.09 21.20 -13.25
CA ALA A 107 4.15 21.83 -12.31
C ALA A 107 3.95 23.34 -12.53
N GLU A 108 5.04 24.10 -12.67
CA GLU A 108 5.05 25.56 -12.86
C GLU A 108 4.44 26.05 -14.18
N TYR A 109 4.26 25.15 -15.15
CA TYR A 109 3.69 25.44 -16.46
C TYR A 109 2.25 24.95 -16.61
N ILE A 110 1.78 24.05 -15.75
CA ILE A 110 0.48 23.37 -15.92
C ILE A 110 -0.62 23.90 -14.98
N VAL A 111 -0.25 24.63 -13.93
CA VAL A 111 -1.18 25.27 -12.99
C VAL A 111 -0.70 26.67 -12.61
N SER A 112 -1.58 27.47 -12.00
CA SER A 112 -1.21 28.82 -11.55
C SER A 112 -0.36 28.80 -10.27
N LYS A 113 0.30 29.92 -9.96
CA LYS A 113 1.08 30.06 -8.72
C LYS A 113 0.21 29.91 -7.48
N GLU A 114 -1.02 30.41 -7.51
CA GLU A 114 -1.97 30.29 -6.40
C GLU A 114 -2.29 28.83 -6.10
N VAL A 115 -2.36 27.98 -7.13
CA VAL A 115 -2.52 26.53 -6.95
C VAL A 115 -1.26 25.92 -6.33
N LEU A 116 -0.07 26.29 -6.78
CA LEU A 116 1.20 25.79 -6.23
C LEU A 116 1.45 26.27 -4.78
N GLU A 117 0.92 27.42 -4.39
CA GLU A 117 0.95 27.86 -2.98
C GLU A 117 0.07 26.97 -2.10
N ALA A 118 -1.07 26.51 -2.62
CA ALA A 118 -2.10 25.84 -1.84
C ALA A 118 -2.03 24.30 -1.89
N TYR A 119 -1.40 23.68 -2.88
CA TYR A 119 -1.45 22.22 -3.06
C TYR A 119 -0.07 21.61 -3.29
N ASP A 120 0.15 20.43 -2.69
CA ASP A 120 1.17 19.51 -3.19
C ASP A 120 0.68 18.97 -4.53
N LEU A 121 1.30 19.39 -5.63
CA LEU A 121 0.95 18.87 -6.95
C LEU A 121 1.63 17.51 -7.14
N ILE A 122 0.83 16.47 -7.37
CA ILE A 122 1.30 15.09 -7.49
C ILE A 122 1.01 14.56 -8.88
N GLY A 123 2.07 14.26 -9.62
CA GLY A 123 2.01 13.46 -10.83
C GLY A 123 2.29 11.99 -10.51
N PHE A 124 1.59 11.06 -11.14
CA PHE A 124 1.85 9.63 -10.97
C PHE A 124 1.80 8.93 -12.32
N ASP A 125 2.64 7.92 -12.48
CA ASP A 125 2.60 7.05 -13.65
C ASP A 125 1.53 5.95 -13.42
N PRO A 126 0.48 5.86 -14.26
CA PRO A 126 -0.47 4.76 -14.16
C PRO A 126 0.19 3.39 -14.37
N ARG A 127 -0.51 2.30 -14.00
CA ARG A 127 -0.01 0.94 -14.28
C ARG A 127 0.38 0.77 -15.75
N GLY A 128 1.52 0.18 -16.02
CA GLY A 128 1.98 -0.06 -17.39
C GLY A 128 2.67 1.15 -18.04
N VAL A 129 2.92 2.24 -17.30
CA VAL A 129 3.46 3.50 -17.84
C VAL A 129 4.73 3.90 -17.11
N GLY A 130 5.73 4.40 -17.84
CA GLY A 130 6.90 5.05 -17.25
C GLY A 130 7.59 4.23 -16.15
N GLY A 131 7.73 4.81 -14.96
CA GLY A 131 8.31 4.15 -13.79
C GLY A 131 7.46 3.00 -13.23
N SER A 132 6.16 2.98 -13.54
CA SER A 132 5.17 2.01 -13.05
C SER A 132 5.05 0.77 -13.94
N SER A 133 6.18 0.09 -14.19
CA SER A 133 6.27 -1.12 -15.03
C SER A 133 5.83 -0.88 -16.48
N ALA A 134 6.51 0.00 -17.22
CA ALA A 134 6.19 0.29 -18.61
C ALA A 134 5.99 -0.97 -19.47
N GLU A 135 4.83 -1.08 -20.12
CA GLU A 135 4.52 -2.21 -21.00
C GLU A 135 5.44 -2.22 -22.21
N ARG A 136 5.93 -3.42 -22.57
CA ARG A 136 6.81 -3.62 -23.72
C ARG A 136 6.10 -4.49 -24.74
N CYS A 137 5.78 -3.88 -25.88
CA CYS A 137 5.24 -4.57 -27.05
C CYS A 137 6.40 -4.92 -28.02
N LEU A 138 6.13 -4.90 -29.31
CA LEU A 138 7.13 -5.07 -30.36
C LEU A 138 8.14 -3.91 -30.38
N THR A 139 9.35 -4.21 -30.81
CA THR A 139 10.32 -3.21 -31.23
C THR A 139 9.89 -2.56 -32.55
N ASN A 140 10.45 -1.38 -32.87
CA ASN A 140 10.20 -0.72 -34.15
C ASN A 140 10.48 -1.66 -35.33
N ASN A 141 11.62 -2.35 -35.30
CA ASN A 141 12.02 -3.29 -36.36
C ASN A 141 11.10 -4.52 -36.48
N GLU A 142 10.43 -4.93 -35.41
CA GLU A 142 9.44 -6.02 -35.47
C GLU A 142 8.08 -5.55 -36.00
N THR A 143 7.78 -4.25 -35.90
CA THR A 143 6.57 -3.65 -36.46
C THR A 143 6.72 -3.37 -37.96
N ASP A 144 7.94 -3.10 -38.42
CA ASP A 144 8.25 -2.78 -39.83
C ASP A 144 8.41 -4.01 -40.75
N ARG A 145 8.05 -5.21 -40.25
CA ARG A 145 8.07 -6.49 -41.01
C ARG A 145 6.69 -6.87 -41.52
#